data_AF-A0A925N4U0-F1
#
_entry.id   AF-A0A925N4U0-F1
#
_cell.length_a   1.000
_cell.length_b   1.000
_cell.length_c   1.000
_cell.angle_alpha   90.00
_cell.angle_beta   90.00
_cell.angle_gamma   90.00
#
_symmetry.space_group_name_H-M   'P 1'
#
loop_
_entity.id
_entity.type
_entity.pdbx_description
1 polymer ?
#
loop_
_entity_poly.entity_id
_entity_poly.type
_entity_poly.pdbx_seq_one_letter_code
_entity_poly.pdbx_strand_id
1 'polypeptide(L)' 'RLRAKLHEIAARRGGRACFPRPELCTDNGAMIAFAGALRLQAGQHDNAEVKVTPRWDMASLPAVATLP' A
#
# COMPACT_ATOMS: atom_id res chain seq x y z
N ARG A 1 -12.50 9.05 -16.06
CA ARG A 1 -12.63 7.96 -17.07
C ARG A 1 -12.01 6.63 -16.60
N LEU A 2 -10.77 6.59 -16.08
CA LEU A 2 -10.11 5.31 -15.72
C LEU A 2 -10.83 4.53 -14.60
N ARG A 3 -11.10 5.15 -13.44
CA ARG A 3 -11.78 4.48 -12.30
C ARG A 3 -13.11 3.86 -12.69
N ALA A 4 -13.92 4.60 -13.46
CA ALA A 4 -15.21 4.11 -13.95
C ALA A 4 -15.06 2.85 -14.82
N LYS A 5 -14.11 2.84 -15.77
CA LYS A 5 -13.81 1.66 -16.59
C LYS A 5 -13.34 0.47 -15.74
N LEU A 6 -12.48 0.72 -14.75
CA LEU A 6 -12.00 -0.33 -13.85
C LEU A 6 -13.11 -0.91 -12.97
N HIS A 7 -14.06 -0.08 -12.51
CA HIS A 7 -15.25 -0.56 -11.82
C HIS A 7 -16.10 -1.47 -12.71
N GLU A 8 -16.36 -1.05 -13.96
CA GLU A 8 -17.14 -1.86 -14.91
C GLU A 8 -16.47 -3.20 -15.22
N ILE A 9 -15.15 -3.22 -15.40
CA ILE A 9 -14.37 -4.45 -15.63
C ILE A 9 -14.42 -5.35 -14.40
N ALA A 10 -14.20 -4.80 -13.20
CA ALA A 10 -14.23 -5.58 -11.96
C ALA A 10 -15.60 -6.20 -11.73
N ALA A 11 -16.68 -5.42 -11.90
CA ALA A 11 -18.05 -5.88 -11.75
C ALA A 11 -18.38 -7.03 -12.71
N ARG A 12 -17.98 -6.93 -13.99
CA ARG A 12 -18.15 -8.02 -14.97
C ARG A 12 -17.42 -9.31 -14.60
N ARG A 13 -16.35 -9.22 -13.80
CA ARG A 13 -15.57 -10.38 -13.32
C ARG A 13 -16.02 -10.86 -11.93
N GLY A 14 -17.11 -10.33 -11.38
CA GLY A 14 -17.58 -10.65 -10.02
C GLY A 14 -16.68 -10.08 -8.91
N GLY A 15 -15.82 -9.10 -9.24
CA GLY A 15 -14.91 -8.46 -8.30
C GLY A 15 -15.31 -7.02 -7.97
N ARG A 16 -14.51 -6.39 -7.11
CA ARG A 16 -14.64 -4.98 -6.72
C ARG A 16 -13.32 -4.26 -6.92
N ALA A 17 -13.34 -3.14 -7.65
CA ALA A 17 -12.20 -2.24 -7.68
C ALA A 17 -12.28 -1.26 -6.50
N CYS A 18 -11.17 -1.05 -5.80
CA CYS A 18 -11.05 -0.17 -4.64
C CYS A 18 -10.02 0.92 -4.94
N PHE A 19 -10.34 2.18 -4.63
CA PHE A 19 -9.44 3.31 -4.81
C PHE A 19 -9.47 4.20 -3.56
N PRO A 20 -8.36 4.84 -3.18
CA PRO A 20 -8.39 5.89 -2.17
C PRO A 20 -9.24 7.10 -2.62
N ARG A 21 -9.56 7.96 -1.65
CA ARG A 21 -10.08 9.31 -1.93
C ARG A 21 -9.10 10.06 -2.84
N PRO A 22 -9.55 10.95 -3.74
CA PRO A 22 -8.67 11.64 -4.70
C PRO A 22 -7.43 12.29 -4.06
N GLU A 23 -7.60 12.95 -2.91
CA GLU A 23 -6.53 13.58 -2.11
C GLU A 23 -5.46 12.60 -1.59
N LEU A 24 -5.78 11.31 -1.51
CA LEU A 24 -4.89 10.24 -1.04
C LEU A 24 -4.26 9.43 -2.18
N CYS A 25 -4.50 9.81 -3.44
CA CYS A 25 -4.04 9.05 -4.60
C CYS A 25 -2.68 9.45 -5.13
N THR A 26 -2.21 10.65 -4.79
CA THR A 26 -0.83 11.10 -5.03
C THR A 26 0.02 10.81 -3.80
N ASP A 27 1.34 10.92 -3.95
CA ASP A 27 2.28 10.74 -2.85
C ASP A 27 1.92 11.64 -1.66
N ASN A 28 1.80 11.02 -0.48
CA ASN A 28 1.43 11.70 0.75
C ASN A 28 2.03 11.00 1.97
N GLY A 29 2.19 11.73 3.07
CA GLY A 29 2.73 11.16 4.31
C GLY A 29 1.79 10.16 5.00
N ALA A 30 0.47 10.25 4.75
CA ALA A 30 -0.51 9.38 5.40
C ALA A 30 -0.36 7.92 4.96
N MET A 31 -0.08 7.64 3.69
CA MET A 31 0.16 6.27 3.21
C MET A 31 1.45 5.67 3.79
N ILE A 32 2.48 6.50 3.98
CA ILE A 32 3.76 6.07 4.58
C ILE A 32 3.56 5.74 6.06
N ALA A 33 2.86 6.61 6.80
CA ALA A 33 2.54 6.37 8.21
C ALA A 33 1.68 5.11 8.40
N PHE A 34 0.66 4.91 7.54
CA PHE A 34 -0.21 3.73 7.59
C PHE A 34 0.56 2.43 7.31
N ALA A 35 1.38 2.40 6.25
CA ALA A 35 2.21 1.24 5.93
C ALA A 35 3.23 0.94 7.04
N GLY A 36 3.83 1.97 7.63
CA GLY A 36 4.75 1.84 8.77
C GLY A 36 4.05 1.26 10.00
N ALA A 37 2.86 1.74 10.34
CA ALA A 37 2.08 1.21 11.46
C ALA A 37 1.74 -0.27 11.29
N LEU A 38 1.32 -0.69 10.09
CA LEU A 38 1.03 -2.09 9.78
C LEU A 38 2.28 -2.98 9.92
N ARG A 39 3.44 -2.50 9.42
CA ARG A 39 4.71 -3.24 9.54
C ARG A 39 5.17 -3.34 11.00
N LEU A 40 5.04 -2.26 11.76
CA LEU A 40 5.36 -2.26 13.19
C LEU A 40 4.46 -3.22 13.97
N GLN A 41 3.16 -3.22 13.71
CA GLN A 41 2.20 -4.16 14.31
C GLN A 41 2.49 -5.62 13.94
N ALA A 42 3.02 -5.86 12.73
CA ALA A 42 3.49 -7.18 12.30
C ALA A 42 4.88 -7.55 12.86
N GLY A 43 5.42 -6.77 13.80
CA GLY A 43 6.68 -7.04 14.49
C GLY A 43 7.94 -6.63 13.73
N GLN A 44 7.84 -5.81 12.67
CA GLN A 44 9.02 -5.26 12.00
C GLN A 44 9.53 -4.02 12.73
N HIS A 45 10.85 -3.90 12.85
CA HIS A 45 11.53 -2.89 13.62
C HIS A 45 12.96 -2.76 13.12
N ASP A 46 13.46 -1.53 13.07
CA ASP A 46 14.83 -1.20 12.71
C ASP A 46 15.52 -0.50 13.89
N ASN A 47 16.85 -0.41 13.83
CA ASN A 47 17.61 0.44 14.75
C ASN A 47 17.43 1.94 14.38
N ALA A 48 18.11 2.84 15.10
CA ALA A 48 18.03 4.27 14.82
C ALA A 48 18.77 4.72 13.52
N GLU A 49 19.35 3.78 12.78
CA GLU A 49 20.07 4.08 11.54
C GLU A 49 19.08 4.39 10.41
N VAL A 50 19.31 5.48 9.68
CA VAL A 50 18.50 5.82 8.51
C VAL A 50 19.18 5.29 7.26
N LYS A 51 18.59 4.24 6.66
CA LYS A 51 19.01 3.69 5.36
C LYS A 51 18.03 4.12 4.27
N VAL A 52 18.57 4.50 3.12
CA VAL A 52 17.78 4.89 1.95
C VAL A 52 18.16 3.99 0.78
N THR A 53 17.15 3.44 0.11
CA THR A 53 17.30 2.57 -1.06
C THR A 53 16.61 3.22 -2.27
N PRO A 54 17.31 4.00 -3.10
CA PRO A 54 16.70 4.73 -4.22
C PRO A 54 16.05 3.82 -5.28
N ARG A 55 16.56 2.60 -5.43
CA ARG A 55 16.00 1.56 -6.30
C ARG A 55 15.58 0.38 -5.44
N TRP A 56 14.37 0.45 -4.91
CA TRP A 56 13.83 -0.59 -4.05
C TRP A 56 12.75 -1.38 -4.78
N ASP A 57 13.04 -2.65 -5.06
CA ASP A 57 12.05 -3.55 -5.65
C ASP A 57 10.98 -3.94 -4.63
N MET A 58 9.72 -3.61 -4.92
CA MET A 58 8.59 -3.98 -4.07
C MET A 58 8.44 -5.49 -3.90
N ALA A 59 8.83 -6.30 -4.89
CA ALA A 59 8.73 -7.75 -4.81
C ALA A 59 9.73 -8.35 -3.81
N SER A 60 10.78 -7.61 -3.42
CA SER A 60 11.74 -8.03 -2.41
C SER A 60 11.24 -7.87 -0.97
N LEU A 61 10.11 -7.19 -0.77
CA LEU A 61 9.58 -6.92 0.56
C LEU A 61 9.02 -8.19 1.20
N PRO A 62 9.32 -8.47 2.48
CA PRO A 62 8.68 -9.56 3.19
C PRO A 62 7.18 -9.30 3.30
N ALA A 63 6.39 -10.36 3.16
CA ALA A 63 4.95 -10.30 3.37
C ALA A 63 4.66 -9.78 4.79
N VAL A 64 3.70 -8.87 4.89
CA VAL A 64 3.19 -8.43 6.19
C VAL A 64 2.16 -9.46 6.61
N ALA A 65 2.41 -10.16 7.72
CA ALA A 65 1.43 -11.08 8.28
C ALA A 65 0.11 -10.35 8.48
N THR A 66 -0.98 -10.95 8.02
CA THR A 66 -2.31 -10.36 8.20
C THR A 66 -2.57 -10.28 9.70
N LEU A 67 -2.87 -9.08 10.19
CA LEU A 67 -3.48 -8.95 11.51
C LEU A 67 -4.83 -9.69 11.47
N PRO A 68 -5.18 -10.45 12.52
CA PRO A 68 -6.50 -11.04 12.64
C PRO A 68 -7.62 -10.00 12.57
#